data_AF-A0A937A337-F1
#
_entry.id   AF-A0A937A337-F1
#
_cell.length_a   1.000
_cell.length_b   1.000
_cell.length_c   1.000
_cell.angle_alpha   90.00
_cell.angle_beta   90.00
_cell.angle_gamma   90.00
#
_symmetry.space_group_name_H-M   'P 1'
#
loop_
_entity.id
_entity.type
_entity.pdbx_description
1 polymer ?
#
loop_
_entity_poly.entity_id
_entity_poly.type
_entity_poly.pdbx_seq_one_letter_code
_entity_poly.pdbx_strand_id
1 'polypeptide(L)'
;MSAPRPWPHGQRAREDFPRFGMTAFAERGPFEHEPVAVACRGAMQTPLTLTEELLATLPRVEQRSDFHCVTTWSRRGLLWGGWRFADVYRAVLQARGGAAPEVQWVQFRSLDGYRAEMCLEDLLHDDVLLADRLDGRPLGLEHGAPLRLVAPGHYGYKNVKHLKSLELLRSHDEVTPIGPAFMSHDRARVALEERSRVLPAWLARWLFRPVIGMTVARFERATRAVRQRAGQEGG
;
A
#
# COMPACT_ATOMS: atom_id res chain seq x y z
N MET A 1 -29.30 -11.01 -7.36
CA MET A 1 -27.84 -10.86 -7.50
C MET A 1 -27.57 -9.50 -8.14
N SER A 2 -26.87 -8.59 -7.46
CA SER A 2 -26.56 -7.28 -8.04
C SER A 2 -25.63 -7.45 -9.25
N ALA A 3 -25.88 -6.71 -10.34
CA ALA A 3 -25.01 -6.74 -11.51
C ALA A 3 -23.56 -6.43 -11.11
N PRO A 4 -22.55 -7.10 -11.71
CA PRO A 4 -21.16 -6.83 -11.39
C PRO A 4 -20.84 -5.38 -11.74
N ARG A 5 -20.27 -4.64 -10.79
CA ARG A 5 -19.81 -3.26 -11.02
C ARG A 5 -18.93 -3.21 -12.28
N PRO A 6 -19.02 -2.19 -13.13
CA PRO A 6 -18.12 -2.04 -14.27
C PRO A 6 -16.67 -1.87 -13.78
N TRP A 7 -15.70 -2.26 -14.60
CA TRP A 7 -14.29 -2.02 -14.27
C TRP A 7 -13.99 -0.52 -14.33
N PRO A 8 -13.06 -0.02 -13.50
CA PRO A 8 -12.57 1.33 -13.70
C PRO A 8 -11.98 1.49 -15.10
N HIS A 9 -12.09 2.70 -15.63
CA HIS A 9 -11.69 2.97 -17.00
C HIS A 9 -10.21 2.60 -17.25
N GLY A 10 -9.97 1.96 -18.40
CA GLY A 10 -8.63 1.50 -18.79
C GLY A 10 -8.07 0.33 -17.97
N GLN A 11 -8.85 -0.34 -17.12
CA GLN A 11 -8.43 -1.51 -16.37
C GLN A 11 -8.78 -2.82 -17.06
N ARG A 12 -7.90 -3.81 -16.92
CA ARG A 12 -8.11 -5.20 -17.36
C ARG A 12 -8.19 -6.13 -16.17
N ALA A 13 -9.16 -7.04 -16.19
CA ALA A 13 -9.30 -8.05 -15.14
C ALA A 13 -8.09 -9.00 -15.11
N ARG A 14 -7.68 -9.39 -13.92
CA ARG A 14 -6.81 -10.53 -13.66
C ARG A 14 -7.44 -11.48 -12.64
N GLU A 15 -7.26 -12.77 -12.88
CA GLU A 15 -7.70 -13.83 -11.97
C GLU A 15 -6.66 -14.12 -10.88
N ASP A 16 -5.40 -13.77 -11.11
CA ASP A 16 -4.33 -13.88 -10.14
C ASP A 16 -4.05 -12.55 -9.44
N PHE A 17 -3.37 -12.63 -8.30
CA PHE A 17 -2.85 -11.47 -7.59
C PHE A 17 -1.33 -11.62 -7.44
N PRO A 18 -0.53 -11.25 -8.46
CA PRO A 18 0.91 -11.51 -8.44
C PRO A 18 1.66 -10.60 -7.47
N ARG A 19 2.93 -10.93 -7.18
CA ARG A 19 3.87 -9.94 -6.62
C ARG A 19 4.15 -8.88 -7.69
N PHE A 20 4.03 -7.62 -7.33
CA PHE A 20 4.27 -6.47 -8.21
C PHE A 20 4.91 -5.33 -7.41
N GLY A 21 5.50 -4.39 -8.14
CA GLY A 21 6.08 -3.16 -7.62
C GLY A 21 6.99 -2.50 -8.65
N MET A 22 7.76 -1.50 -8.19
CA MET A 22 8.85 -0.93 -8.98
C MET A 22 10.04 -1.91 -9.00
N THR A 23 10.60 -2.17 -10.17
CA THR A 23 11.65 -3.20 -10.36
C THR A 23 12.93 -2.94 -9.58
N ALA A 24 13.20 -1.69 -9.22
CA ALA A 24 14.31 -1.31 -8.34
C ALA A 24 14.23 -1.94 -6.93
N PHE A 25 13.03 -2.37 -6.52
CA PHE A 25 12.76 -2.99 -5.22
C PHE A 25 12.51 -4.50 -5.30
N ALA A 26 12.57 -5.10 -6.50
CA ALA A 26 12.24 -6.51 -6.68
C ALA A 26 13.13 -7.46 -5.87
N GLU A 27 14.40 -7.11 -5.72
CA GLU A 27 15.43 -7.86 -5.01
C GLU A 27 15.72 -7.31 -3.61
N ARG A 28 14.88 -6.40 -3.10
CA ARG A 28 15.01 -5.83 -1.76
C ARG A 28 14.02 -6.52 -0.80
N GLY A 29 14.45 -6.69 0.45
CA GLY A 29 13.72 -7.41 1.51
C GLY A 29 12.40 -6.75 1.93
N PRO A 30 11.67 -7.29 2.91
CA PRO A 30 12.11 -8.30 3.84
C PRO A 30 12.11 -9.69 3.20
N PHE A 31 13.08 -10.51 3.59
CA PHE A 31 13.20 -11.90 3.14
C PHE A 31 12.68 -12.89 4.19
N GLU A 32 12.32 -12.39 5.38
CA GLU A 32 11.80 -13.15 6.50
C GLU A 32 10.58 -12.44 7.09
N HIS A 33 9.78 -13.18 7.86
CA HIS A 33 8.65 -12.62 8.58
C HIS A 33 9.13 -11.95 9.87
N GLU A 34 9.02 -10.63 9.92
CA GLU A 34 9.20 -9.84 11.14
C GLU A 34 7.85 -9.67 11.86
N PRO A 35 7.82 -9.52 13.19
CA PRO A 35 6.60 -9.12 13.90
C PRO A 35 6.17 -7.70 13.49
N VAL A 36 4.90 -7.34 13.70
CA VAL A 36 4.44 -5.97 13.39
C VAL A 36 5.13 -4.96 14.31
N ALA A 37 5.90 -4.05 13.71
CA ALA A 37 6.51 -2.91 14.38
C ALA A 37 6.57 -1.70 13.42
N VAL A 38 5.59 -0.80 13.50
CA VAL A 38 5.52 0.40 12.64
C VAL A 38 5.84 1.65 13.43
N ALA A 39 7.00 2.25 13.18
CA ALA A 39 7.39 3.50 13.82
C ALA A 39 6.48 4.66 13.35
N CYS A 40 5.89 5.38 14.29
CA CYS A 40 5.02 6.54 14.06
C CYS A 40 5.68 7.80 14.61
N ARG A 41 5.86 8.80 13.76
CA ARG A 41 6.54 10.06 14.07
C ARG A 41 5.99 11.22 13.24
N GLY A 42 6.68 12.36 13.27
CA GLY A 42 6.36 13.54 12.47
C GLY A 42 5.63 14.60 13.30
N ALA A 43 4.59 15.19 12.73
CA ALA A 43 3.71 16.16 13.37
C ALA A 43 2.85 15.51 14.47
N MET A 44 3.49 15.13 15.58
CA MET A 44 2.88 14.62 16.80
C MET A 44 3.73 14.97 18.02
N GLN A 45 3.16 14.93 19.21
CA GLN A 45 3.86 15.28 20.45
C GLN A 45 4.71 14.12 20.98
N THR A 46 4.20 12.89 20.87
CA THR A 46 4.88 11.70 21.40
C THR A 46 4.96 10.62 20.33
N PRO A 47 6.13 10.41 19.71
CA PRO A 47 6.35 9.28 18.80
C PRO A 47 6.09 7.94 19.49
N LEU A 48 5.67 6.94 18.71
CA LEU A 48 5.43 5.59 19.20
C LEU A 48 5.80 4.53 18.16
N THR A 49 5.70 3.26 18.53
CA THR A 49 5.70 2.14 17.59
C THR A 49 4.37 1.41 17.68
N LEU A 50 3.66 1.27 16.56
CA LEU A 50 2.49 0.40 16.49
C LEU A 50 2.97 -1.05 16.51
N THR A 51 2.58 -1.78 17.55
CA THR A 51 2.87 -3.20 17.71
C THR A 51 1.59 -4.03 17.58
N GLU A 52 1.73 -5.36 17.50
CA GLU A 52 0.60 -6.28 17.47
C GLU A 52 -0.28 -6.13 18.71
N GLU A 53 0.31 -5.97 19.89
CA GLU A 53 -0.41 -5.83 21.15
C GLU A 53 -1.26 -4.56 21.15
N LEU A 54 -0.72 -3.45 20.65
CA LEU A 54 -1.45 -2.20 20.56
C LEU A 54 -2.58 -2.29 19.53
N LEU A 55 -2.32 -2.90 18.37
CA LEU A 55 -3.36 -3.12 17.35
C LEU A 55 -4.46 -4.08 17.85
N ALA A 56 -4.12 -5.08 18.67
CA ALA A 56 -5.09 -6.00 19.26
C ALA A 56 -6.11 -5.33 20.19
N THR A 57 -5.84 -4.11 20.66
CA THR A 57 -6.81 -3.31 21.44
C THR A 57 -7.89 -2.64 20.57
N LEU A 58 -7.71 -2.63 19.25
CA LEU A 58 -8.59 -1.95 18.30
C LEU A 58 -9.54 -2.95 17.60
N PRO A 59 -10.72 -2.48 17.15
CA PRO A 59 -11.65 -3.33 16.43
C PRO A 59 -11.02 -3.85 15.14
N ARG A 60 -11.09 -5.16 14.96
CA ARG A 60 -10.64 -5.83 13.73
C ARG A 60 -11.80 -5.96 12.76
N VAL A 61 -11.53 -5.77 11.47
CA VAL A 61 -12.52 -5.87 10.41
C VAL A 61 -12.04 -6.78 9.29
N GLU A 62 -13.01 -7.37 8.59
CA GLU A 62 -12.79 -8.00 7.29
C GLU A 62 -13.55 -7.23 6.22
N GLN A 63 -12.92 -7.08 5.05
CA GLN A 63 -13.46 -6.33 3.94
C GLN A 63 -13.12 -6.99 2.62
N ARG A 64 -14.13 -7.17 1.77
CA ARG A 64 -13.89 -7.49 0.35
C ARG A 64 -13.71 -6.20 -0.43
N SER A 65 -12.53 -6.03 -1.03
CA SER A 65 -12.25 -4.88 -1.88
C SER A 65 -11.47 -5.26 -3.13
N ASP A 66 -11.54 -4.37 -4.10
CA ASP A 66 -10.81 -4.51 -5.36
C ASP A 66 -9.43 -3.85 -5.25
N PHE A 67 -8.52 -4.31 -6.08
CA PHE A 67 -7.19 -3.75 -6.23
C PHE A 67 -6.99 -3.27 -7.67
N HIS A 68 -6.48 -2.05 -7.82
CA HIS A 68 -6.31 -1.40 -9.12
C HIS A 68 -4.86 -0.95 -9.31
N CYS A 69 -4.17 -1.53 -10.29
CA CYS A 69 -2.82 -1.11 -10.61
C CYS A 69 -2.81 0.08 -11.58
N VAL A 70 -1.86 0.99 -11.38
CA VAL A 70 -1.62 2.12 -12.30
C VAL A 70 -1.21 1.64 -13.69
N THR A 71 -0.65 0.42 -13.79
CA THR A 71 -0.29 -0.23 -15.05
C THR A 71 -1.47 -0.99 -15.69
N THR A 72 -2.71 -0.51 -15.55
CA THR A 72 -3.88 -0.97 -16.34
C THR A 72 -4.38 -2.41 -16.12
N TRP A 73 -4.11 -2.99 -14.94
CA TRP A 73 -4.74 -4.24 -14.52
C TRP A 73 -5.40 -4.13 -13.14
N SER A 74 -6.35 -5.01 -12.85
CA SER A 74 -7.11 -5.01 -11.61
C SER A 74 -7.50 -6.41 -11.16
N ARG A 75 -7.60 -6.61 -9.85
CA ARG A 75 -8.02 -7.85 -9.20
C ARG A 75 -9.22 -7.56 -8.30
N ARG A 76 -10.28 -8.34 -8.44
CA ARG A 76 -11.54 -8.18 -7.69
C ARG A 76 -11.62 -9.05 -6.47
N GLY A 77 -12.40 -8.59 -5.49
CA GLY A 77 -12.94 -9.44 -4.43
C GLY A 77 -11.91 -10.04 -3.48
N LEU A 78 -10.77 -9.37 -3.30
CA LEU A 78 -9.76 -9.75 -2.32
C LEU A 78 -10.34 -9.54 -0.92
N LEU A 79 -10.33 -10.58 -0.08
CA LEU A 79 -10.80 -10.49 1.30
C LEU A 79 -9.63 -10.06 2.20
N TRP A 80 -9.58 -8.79 2.56
CA TRP A 80 -8.58 -8.25 3.48
C TRP A 80 -9.08 -8.33 4.91
N GLY A 81 -8.16 -8.61 5.83
CA GLY A 81 -8.41 -8.51 7.27
C GLY A 81 -7.37 -7.63 7.95
N GLY A 82 -7.80 -6.85 8.93
CA GLY A 82 -6.93 -5.93 9.67
C GLY A 82 -7.70 -4.88 10.45
N TRP A 83 -7.15 -3.68 10.53
CA TRP A 83 -7.71 -2.56 11.30
C TRP A 83 -7.97 -1.38 10.37
N ARG A 84 -9.09 -0.67 10.56
CA ARG A 84 -9.34 0.55 9.79
C ARG A 84 -8.28 1.59 10.15
N PHE A 85 -7.70 2.23 9.14
CA PHE A 85 -6.72 3.29 9.38
C PHE A 85 -7.33 4.41 10.21
N ALA A 86 -8.61 4.75 9.98
CA ALA A 86 -9.34 5.74 10.76
C ALA A 86 -9.39 5.42 12.26
N ASP A 87 -9.58 4.15 12.63
CA ASP A 87 -9.62 3.73 14.04
C ASP A 87 -8.24 3.82 14.68
N VAL A 88 -7.19 3.37 13.96
CA VAL A 88 -5.79 3.52 14.39
C VAL A 88 -5.43 4.98 14.57
N TYR A 89 -5.80 5.84 13.61
CA TYR A 89 -5.54 7.27 13.67
C TYR A 89 -6.19 7.91 14.90
N ARG A 90 -7.51 7.74 15.08
CA ARG A 90 -8.27 8.37 16.16
C ARG A 90 -7.84 7.87 17.54
N ALA A 91 -7.71 6.55 17.71
CA ALA A 91 -7.43 5.95 19.01
C ALA A 91 -5.95 6.04 19.42
N VAL A 92 -5.03 6.10 18.44
CA VAL A 92 -3.59 5.96 18.72
C VAL A 92 -2.80 7.21 18.34
N LEU A 93 -2.92 7.67 17.10
CA LEU A 93 -2.07 8.73 16.56
C LEU A 93 -2.53 10.12 17.03
N GLN A 94 -3.82 10.39 16.94
CA GLN A 94 -4.45 11.63 17.40
C GLN A 94 -4.30 11.79 18.91
N ALA A 95 -4.48 10.71 19.68
CA ALA A 95 -4.29 10.69 21.13
C ALA A 95 -2.87 11.08 21.59
N ARG A 96 -1.87 11.02 20.69
CA ARG A 96 -0.48 11.45 20.95
C ARG A 96 -0.14 12.80 20.30
N GLY A 97 -1.14 13.61 20.03
CA GLY A 97 -0.99 14.96 19.47
C GLY A 97 -0.79 15.00 17.96
N GLY A 98 -1.06 13.91 17.25
CA GLY A 98 -1.06 13.86 15.78
C GLY A 98 -2.41 14.21 15.16
N ALA A 99 -3.01 15.33 15.58
CA ALA A 99 -4.38 15.69 15.24
C ALA A 99 -4.49 16.58 13.98
N ALA A 100 -5.67 16.59 13.37
CA ALA A 100 -6.06 17.62 12.41
C ALA A 100 -6.48 18.90 13.16
N PRO A 101 -6.32 20.10 12.56
CA PRO A 101 -5.90 20.37 11.18
C PRO A 101 -4.38 20.38 10.94
N GLU A 102 -3.57 20.17 11.98
CA GLU A 102 -2.11 20.24 11.91
C GLU A 102 -1.51 19.10 11.07
N VAL A 103 -2.18 17.96 10.98
CA VAL A 103 -1.80 16.84 10.10
C VAL A 103 -2.71 16.81 8.88
N GLN A 104 -2.12 16.87 7.68
CA GLN A 104 -2.85 16.83 6.41
C GLN A 104 -2.41 15.68 5.50
N TRP A 105 -1.21 15.15 5.71
CA TRP A 105 -0.62 14.07 4.91
C TRP A 105 0.05 13.04 5.81
N VAL A 106 0.19 11.83 5.29
CA VAL A 106 0.95 10.76 5.93
C VAL A 106 1.91 10.19 4.91
N GLN A 107 3.21 10.17 5.23
CA GLN A 107 4.22 9.47 4.44
C GLN A 107 4.50 8.09 5.06
N PHE A 108 4.31 7.06 4.25
CA PHE A 108 4.61 5.68 4.59
C PHE A 108 5.96 5.26 4.02
N ARG A 109 6.66 4.41 4.77
CA ARG A 109 7.91 3.78 4.33
C ARG A 109 7.82 2.28 4.55
N SER A 110 8.32 1.54 3.58
CA SER A 110 8.42 0.08 3.57
C SER A 110 9.81 -0.39 4.02
N LEU A 111 9.90 -1.63 4.47
CA LEU A 111 11.16 -2.32 4.80
C LEU A 111 12.11 -2.41 3.60
N ASP A 112 11.62 -2.51 2.36
CA ASP A 112 12.43 -2.46 1.12
C ASP A 112 12.99 -1.06 0.79
N GLY A 113 12.61 -0.04 1.55
CA GLY A 113 12.95 1.36 1.32
C GLY A 113 11.99 2.11 0.37
N TYR A 114 10.93 1.45 -0.13
CA TYR A 114 9.85 2.10 -0.86
C TYR A 114 9.14 3.11 0.05
N ARG A 115 8.58 4.15 -0.56
CA ARG A 115 7.82 5.19 0.14
C ARG A 115 6.66 5.66 -0.72
N ALA A 116 5.56 6.02 -0.08
CA ALA A 116 4.45 6.70 -0.70
C ALA A 116 3.74 7.56 0.33
N GLU A 117 3.10 8.61 -0.14
CA GLU A 117 2.32 9.57 0.64
C GLU A 117 0.84 9.46 0.32
N MET A 118 -0.02 9.75 1.29
CA MET A 118 -1.44 9.92 1.07
C MET A 118 -1.98 11.08 1.90
N CYS A 119 -3.01 11.75 1.38
CA CYS A 119 -3.73 12.77 2.13
C CYS A 119 -4.47 12.11 3.30
N LEU A 120 -4.47 12.77 4.47
CA LEU A 120 -5.12 12.25 5.66
C LEU A 120 -6.62 12.03 5.41
N GLU A 121 -7.29 12.94 4.71
CA GLU A 121 -8.71 12.80 4.33
C GLU A 121 -8.98 11.47 3.60
N ASP A 122 -8.15 11.12 2.62
CA ASP A 122 -8.29 9.87 1.88
C ASP A 122 -8.05 8.65 2.78
N LEU A 123 -7.11 8.75 3.72
CA LEU A 123 -6.78 7.66 4.65
C LEU A 123 -7.86 7.43 5.72
N LEU A 124 -8.67 8.44 6.00
CA LEU A 124 -9.77 8.37 6.98
C LEU A 124 -11.06 7.80 6.39
N HIS A 125 -11.07 7.43 5.11
CA HIS A 125 -12.17 6.66 4.53
C HIS A 125 -12.32 5.29 5.22
N ASP A 126 -13.57 4.86 5.37
CA ASP A 126 -13.89 3.64 6.11
C ASP A 126 -13.24 2.39 5.48
N ASP A 127 -13.02 2.37 4.16
CA ASP A 127 -12.50 1.22 3.44
C ASP A 127 -10.96 1.12 3.39
N VAL A 128 -10.26 2.04 4.07
CA VAL A 128 -8.80 2.04 4.19
C VAL A 128 -8.36 1.24 5.42
N LEU A 129 -7.50 0.24 5.19
CA LEU A 129 -7.04 -0.69 6.23
C LEU A 129 -5.52 -0.70 6.36
N LEU A 130 -5.06 -0.92 7.59
CA LEU A 130 -3.80 -1.60 7.87
C LEU A 130 -4.09 -3.10 7.94
N ALA A 131 -3.68 -3.85 6.92
CA ALA A 131 -4.00 -5.26 6.75
C ALA A 131 -2.82 -6.17 7.04
N ASP A 132 -3.07 -7.26 7.76
CA ASP A 132 -2.17 -8.37 8.09
C ASP A 132 -2.70 -9.72 7.56
N ARG A 133 -3.90 -9.75 6.98
CA ARG A 133 -4.50 -10.95 6.38
C ARG A 133 -5.03 -10.72 4.97
N LEU A 134 -4.95 -11.77 4.16
CA LEU A 134 -5.56 -11.89 2.83
C LEU A 134 -6.19 -13.27 2.68
N ASP A 135 -7.45 -13.31 2.26
CA ASP A 135 -8.25 -14.52 2.03
C ASP A 135 -8.24 -15.48 3.23
N GLY A 136 -8.42 -14.91 4.43
CA GLY A 136 -8.46 -15.63 5.71
C GLY A 136 -7.11 -16.08 6.26
N ARG A 137 -6.02 -15.89 5.52
CA ARG A 137 -4.67 -16.31 5.90
C ARG A 137 -3.79 -15.11 6.27
N PRO A 138 -2.77 -15.27 7.13
CA PRO A 138 -1.72 -14.27 7.30
C PRO A 138 -1.12 -13.87 5.94
N LEU A 139 -0.73 -12.61 5.79
CA LEU A 139 -0.06 -12.17 4.57
C LEU A 139 1.23 -12.96 4.33
N GLY A 140 1.45 -13.36 3.08
CA GLY A 140 2.76 -13.77 2.62
C GLY A 140 3.68 -12.58 2.40
N LEU A 141 5.00 -12.80 2.37
CA LEU A 141 5.98 -11.76 2.06
C LEU A 141 5.68 -11.10 0.70
N GLU A 142 5.27 -11.85 -0.33
CA GLU A 142 4.91 -11.29 -1.63
C GLU A 142 3.79 -10.23 -1.59
N HIS A 143 2.94 -10.30 -0.57
CA HIS A 143 1.77 -9.45 -0.40
C HIS A 143 1.96 -8.37 0.66
N GLY A 144 3.14 -8.29 1.28
CA GLY A 144 3.51 -7.17 2.14
C GLY A 144 3.44 -7.46 3.63
N ALA A 145 3.62 -8.72 4.05
CA ALA A 145 3.76 -9.06 5.46
C ALA A 145 4.87 -8.26 6.16
N PRO A 146 4.78 -8.03 7.49
CA PRO A 146 3.67 -8.44 8.36
C PRO A 146 2.44 -7.55 8.26
N LEU A 147 2.59 -6.30 7.81
CA LEU A 147 1.50 -5.33 7.72
C LEU A 147 1.62 -4.51 6.43
N ARG A 148 0.50 -4.23 5.78
CA ARG A 148 0.43 -3.36 4.59
C ARG A 148 -0.70 -2.35 4.69
N LEU A 149 -0.60 -1.30 3.89
CA LEU A 149 -1.73 -0.41 3.61
C LEU A 149 -2.59 -1.00 2.49
N VAL A 150 -3.91 -0.91 2.67
CA VAL A 150 -4.94 -1.22 1.68
C VAL A 150 -5.88 -0.01 1.56
N ALA A 151 -5.89 0.63 0.40
CA ALA A 151 -6.74 1.77 0.07
C ALA A 151 -7.38 1.52 -1.32
N PRO A 152 -8.59 0.92 -1.37
CA PRO A 152 -9.21 0.44 -2.61
C PRO A 152 -9.54 1.53 -3.63
N GLY A 153 -9.84 2.75 -3.14
CA GLY A 153 -10.08 3.93 -3.98
C GLY A 153 -8.85 4.44 -4.73
N HIS A 154 -7.66 3.92 -4.42
CA HIS A 154 -6.38 4.47 -4.84
C HIS A 154 -5.55 3.46 -5.62
N TYR A 155 -4.74 3.95 -6.56
CA TYR A 155 -3.85 3.07 -7.33
C TYR A 155 -2.84 2.35 -6.44
N GLY A 156 -2.52 1.12 -6.82
CA GLY A 156 -1.76 0.18 -6.00
C GLY A 156 -0.35 0.62 -5.60
N TYR A 157 0.26 1.62 -6.23
CA TYR A 157 1.55 2.15 -5.80
C TYR A 157 1.45 2.96 -4.49
N LYS A 158 0.26 3.50 -4.16
CA LYS A 158 0.00 4.12 -2.85
C LYS A 158 -0.20 3.09 -1.74
N ASN A 159 -0.56 1.85 -2.09
CA ASN A 159 -0.85 0.77 -1.15
C ASN A 159 0.46 0.09 -0.68
N VAL A 160 1.18 0.75 0.21
CA VAL A 160 2.52 0.35 0.68
C VAL A 160 2.52 -1.04 1.34
N LYS A 161 3.43 -1.90 0.89
CA LYS A 161 3.70 -3.23 1.46
C LYS A 161 4.77 -3.13 2.55
N HIS A 162 4.88 -4.13 3.43
CA HIS A 162 5.97 -4.27 4.39
C HIS A 162 6.16 -3.00 5.24
N LEU A 163 5.06 -2.51 5.81
CA LEU A 163 5.02 -1.21 6.44
C LEU A 163 6.02 -1.13 7.59
N LYS A 164 6.96 -0.20 7.51
CA LYS A 164 8.04 0.03 8.49
C LYS A 164 7.79 1.27 9.33
N SER A 165 7.33 2.34 8.70
CA SER A 165 7.02 3.58 9.42
C SER A 165 5.94 4.38 8.74
N LEU A 166 5.23 5.17 9.53
CA LEU A 166 4.40 6.27 9.07
C LEU A 166 4.87 7.58 9.71
N GLU A 167 4.77 8.65 8.95
CA GLU A 167 5.18 9.98 9.36
C GLU A 167 4.05 10.95 9.07
N LEU A 168 3.53 11.59 10.11
CA LEU A 168 2.48 12.59 10.01
C LEU A 168 3.10 13.90 9.53
N LEU A 169 2.52 14.49 8.49
CA LEU A 169 3.03 15.69 7.83
C LEU A 169 1.96 16.78 7.86
N ARG A 170 2.38 18.03 7.98
CA ARG A 170 1.50 19.20 8.03
C ARG A 170 1.07 19.65 6.64
N SER A 171 1.96 19.51 5.66
CA SER A 171 1.66 19.80 4.27
C SER A 171 2.29 18.79 3.32
N HIS A 172 1.90 18.86 2.04
CA HIS A 172 2.51 18.07 0.99
C HIS A 172 3.97 18.46 0.72
N ASP A 173 4.40 19.68 1.10
CA ASP A 173 5.76 20.16 0.85
C ASP A 173 6.81 19.42 1.69
N GLU A 174 6.39 18.77 2.79
CA GLU A 174 7.23 17.93 3.62
C GLU A 174 7.40 16.50 3.04
N VAL A 175 6.67 16.15 1.97
CA VAL A 175 6.75 14.83 1.34
C VAL A 175 8.11 14.65 0.69
N THR A 176 8.77 13.54 1.01
CA THR A 176 9.93 13.07 0.24
C THR A 176 9.47 12.18 -0.93
N PRO A 177 9.43 12.65 -2.19
CA PRO A 177 8.82 11.92 -3.31
C PRO A 177 9.64 10.71 -3.72
N ILE A 178 9.01 9.67 -4.29
CA ILE A 178 9.71 8.51 -4.86
C ILE A 178 9.85 8.63 -6.39
N GLY A 179 10.99 9.16 -6.83
CA GLY A 179 11.29 9.32 -8.25
C GLY A 179 10.65 10.56 -8.88
N PRO A 180 10.59 10.64 -10.22
CA PRO A 180 10.18 11.85 -10.92
C PRO A 180 8.66 12.04 -10.89
N ALA A 181 8.22 13.31 -10.78
CA ALA A 181 6.81 13.69 -10.57
C ALA A 181 5.84 13.20 -11.66
N PHE A 182 6.31 12.89 -12.88
CA PHE A 182 5.42 12.37 -13.93
C PHE A 182 4.97 10.92 -13.68
N MET A 183 5.68 10.17 -12.82
CA MET A 183 5.40 8.77 -12.53
C MET A 183 4.36 8.59 -11.41
N SER A 184 3.96 9.65 -10.75
CA SER A 184 3.02 9.62 -9.63
C SER A 184 2.01 10.75 -9.72
N HIS A 185 0.92 10.58 -8.98
CA HIS A 185 -0.06 11.60 -8.65
C HIS A 185 -0.20 11.66 -7.12
N ASP A 186 -0.41 12.86 -6.57
CA ASP A 186 -0.43 13.14 -5.13
C ASP A 186 -1.57 12.38 -4.45
N ARG A 187 -2.80 12.47 -4.98
CA ARG A 187 -3.98 11.71 -4.53
C ARG A 187 -4.01 10.29 -5.10
N ALA A 188 -4.09 10.12 -6.42
CA ALA A 188 -4.05 8.83 -7.13
C ALA A 188 -5.37 8.01 -7.09
N ARG A 189 -6.49 8.72 -7.11
CA ARG A 189 -7.84 8.16 -7.09
C ARG A 189 -8.16 7.45 -8.41
N VAL A 190 -8.62 6.20 -8.28
CA VAL A 190 -8.94 5.33 -9.40
C VAL A 190 -10.13 5.86 -10.20
N ALA A 191 -11.18 6.33 -9.50
CA ALA A 191 -12.40 6.84 -10.11
C ALA A 191 -12.18 8.05 -11.03
N LEU A 192 -11.12 8.83 -10.77
CA LEU A 192 -10.78 10.05 -11.52
C LEU A 192 -9.62 9.83 -12.51
N GLU A 193 -9.15 8.60 -12.68
CA GLU A 193 -7.97 8.26 -13.49
C GLU A 193 -6.70 9.07 -13.17
N GLU A 194 -6.49 9.42 -11.90
CA GLU A 194 -5.33 10.17 -11.42
C GLU A 194 -4.06 9.30 -11.45
N ARG A 195 -3.47 9.11 -12.64
CA ARG A 195 -2.30 8.24 -12.85
C ARG A 195 -0.97 8.98 -12.80
N SER A 196 -0.98 10.27 -13.12
CA SER A 196 0.20 11.13 -13.21
C SER A 196 -0.22 12.57 -12.92
N ARG A 197 0.66 13.33 -12.26
CA ARG A 197 0.47 14.76 -12.04
C ARG A 197 0.55 15.59 -13.33
N VAL A 198 1.28 15.11 -14.33
CA VAL A 198 1.60 15.91 -15.54
C VAL A 198 1.04 15.33 -16.83
N LEU A 199 0.86 14.01 -16.90
CA LEU A 199 0.40 13.36 -18.13
C LEU A 199 -1.12 13.17 -18.12
N PRO A 200 -1.82 13.47 -19.23
CA PRO A 200 -3.21 13.05 -19.40
C PRO A 200 -3.36 11.54 -19.23
N ALA A 201 -4.49 11.12 -18.65
CA ALA A 201 -4.74 9.71 -18.32
C ALA A 201 -4.55 8.76 -19.51
N TRP A 202 -4.98 9.15 -20.71
CA TRP A 202 -4.85 8.32 -21.92
C TRP A 202 -3.39 8.06 -22.31
N LEU A 203 -2.51 9.05 -22.16
CA LEU A 203 -1.09 8.93 -22.46
C LEU A 203 -0.37 8.13 -21.38
N ALA A 204 -0.71 8.37 -20.11
CA ALA A 204 -0.20 7.57 -18.99
C ALA A 204 -0.53 6.08 -19.16
N ARG A 205 -1.77 5.75 -19.61
CA ARG A 205 -2.15 4.36 -19.93
C ARG A 205 -1.25 3.76 -21.00
N TRP A 206 -1.00 4.49 -22.08
CA TRP A 206 -0.16 4.00 -23.18
C TRP A 206 1.29 3.76 -22.72
N LEU A 207 1.86 4.68 -21.94
CA LEU A 207 3.23 4.57 -21.42
C LEU A 207 3.41 3.43 -20.40
N PHE A 208 2.44 3.24 -19.49
CA PHE A 208 2.57 2.27 -18.40
C PHE A 208 2.16 0.83 -18.79
N ARG A 209 1.33 0.67 -19.80
CA ARG A 209 0.84 -0.65 -20.24
C ARG A 209 1.92 -1.65 -20.67
N PRO A 210 2.98 -1.29 -21.43
CA PRO A 210 4.03 -2.26 -21.80
C PRO A 210 4.87 -2.73 -20.60
N VAL A 211 4.80 -2.03 -19.47
CA VAL A 211 5.63 -2.30 -18.28
C VAL A 211 5.13 -3.51 -17.47
N ILE A 212 3.88 -3.96 -17.65
CA ILE A 212 3.26 -5.03 -16.83
C ILE A 212 4.02 -6.34 -16.93
N GLY A 213 4.21 -6.87 -18.14
CA GLY A 213 4.81 -8.19 -18.34
C GLY A 213 6.25 -8.23 -17.82
N MET A 214 7.02 -7.18 -18.10
CA MET A 214 8.40 -7.06 -17.66
C MET A 214 8.51 -6.99 -16.12
N THR A 215 7.68 -6.18 -15.48
CA THR A 215 7.72 -6.00 -14.02
C THR A 215 7.29 -7.28 -13.29
N VAL A 216 6.16 -7.88 -13.68
CA VAL A 216 5.69 -9.14 -13.09
C VAL A 216 6.74 -10.25 -13.26
N ALA A 217 7.27 -10.46 -14.47
CA ALA A 217 8.29 -11.48 -14.72
C ALA A 217 9.59 -11.22 -13.94
N ARG A 218 9.96 -9.96 -13.68
CA ARG A 218 11.14 -9.64 -12.86
C ARG A 218 10.89 -9.92 -11.38
N PHE A 219 9.72 -9.57 -10.85
CA PHE A 219 9.36 -9.88 -9.47
C PHE A 219 9.21 -11.39 -9.23
N GLU A 220 8.65 -12.13 -10.19
CA GLU A 220 8.59 -13.60 -10.12
C GLU A 220 9.99 -14.21 -10.08
N ARG A 221 10.89 -13.78 -10.97
CA ARG A 221 12.30 -14.24 -10.97
C ARG A 221 13.00 -13.94 -9.66
N ALA A 222 12.86 -12.72 -9.14
CA ALA A 222 13.47 -12.34 -7.86
C ALA A 222 12.91 -13.16 -6.70
N THR A 223 11.60 -13.41 -6.68
CA THR A 223 10.95 -14.23 -5.63
C THR A 223 11.42 -15.68 -5.68
N ARG A 224 11.56 -16.27 -6.90
CA ARG A 224 12.13 -17.61 -7.06
C ARG A 224 13.58 -17.68 -6.56
N ALA A 225 14.40 -16.68 -6.88
CA ALA A 225 15.79 -16.63 -6.44
C ALA A 225 15.92 -16.55 -4.91
N VAL A 226 15.08 -15.75 -4.24
CA VAL A 226 15.02 -15.69 -2.76
C VAL A 226 14.63 -17.03 -2.17
N ARG A 227 13.56 -17.67 -2.70
CA ARG A 227 13.09 -18.98 -2.22
C ARG A 227 14.14 -20.08 -2.41
N GLN A 228 14.91 -20.05 -3.50
CA GLN A 228 16.00 -20.99 -3.76
C GLN A 228 17.15 -20.82 -2.77
N ARG A 229 17.53 -19.58 -2.42
CA ARG A 229 18.57 -19.30 -1.42
C ARG A 229 18.16 -19.77 -0.02
N ALA A 230 16.93 -19.44 0.40
CA ALA A 230 16.40 -19.88 1.68
C ALA A 230 16.31 -21.42 1.80
N GLY A 231 16.04 -22.11 0.69
CA GLY A 231 16.02 -23.58 0.64
C GLY A 231 17.41 -24.25 0.61
N GLN A 232 18.47 -23.52 0.24
CA GLN A 232 19.86 -24.01 0.22
C GLN A 232 20.59 -23.81 1.55
N GLU A 233 20.16 -22.85 2.37
CA GLU A 233 20.74 -22.57 3.70
C GLU A 233 20.09 -23.40 4.82
N GLY A 234 18.97 -24.07 4.54
CA GLY A 234 18.20 -24.88 5.49
C GLY A 234 18.29 -26.39 5.31
N GLY A 235 19.23 -26.91 4.50
CA GLY A 235 19.48 -28.33 4.27
C GLY A 235 20.94 -28.68 4.49
#